data_AF-A0A167FED9-F1
#
_entry.id   AF-A0A167FED9-F1
#
_cell.length_a   1.000
_cell.length_b   1.000
_cell.length_c   1.000
_cell.angle_alpha   90.00
_cell.angle_beta   90.00
_cell.angle_gamma   90.00
#
_symmetry.space_group_name_H-M   'P 1'
#
loop_
_entity.id
_entity.type
_entity.pdbx_description
1 polymer ?
#
loop_
_entity_poly.entity_id
_entity_poly.type
_entity_poly.pdbx_seq_one_letter_code
_entity_poly.pdbx_strand_id
1 'polypeptide(L)' 'MSNEPLKVIEAYTYFWKDYEFNDLTWNQSYAEGKATISEIIGHLLNWDQYLISNVVRAVKEGKGIEFPDFDSHNKLGMNM' A
#
# COMPACT_ATOMS: atom_id res chain seq x y z
N MET A 1 -19.74 -9.89 -13.12
CA MET A 1 -19.04 -9.27 -11.96
C MET A 1 -19.14 -7.77 -12.13
N SER A 2 -19.44 -7.02 -11.07
CA SER A 2 -19.60 -5.57 -11.17
C SER A 2 -18.24 -4.89 -11.38
N ASN A 3 -18.19 -3.85 -12.22
CA ASN A 3 -16.98 -3.05 -12.46
C ASN A 3 -16.70 -2.02 -11.35
N GLU A 4 -17.41 -2.09 -10.23
CA GLU A 4 -17.29 -1.10 -9.15
C GLU A 4 -15.87 -0.98 -8.57
N PRO A 5 -15.11 -2.07 -8.33
CA PRO A 5 -13.73 -1.94 -7.86
C PRO A 5 -12.82 -1.18 -8.84
N LEU A 6 -12.99 -1.42 -10.15
CA LEU A 6 -12.21 -0.74 -11.18
C LEU A 6 -12.53 0.76 -11.22
N LYS A 7 -13.81 1.14 -11.11
CA LYS A 7 -14.20 2.56 -11.05
C LYS A 7 -13.61 3.29 -9.85
N VAL A 8 -13.52 2.62 -8.70
CA VAL A 8 -12.90 3.18 -7.49
C VAL A 8 -11.40 3.41 -7.74
N ILE A 9 -10.69 2.43 -8.29
CA ILE A 9 -9.26 2.57 -8.60
C ILE A 9 -9.02 3.70 -9.61
N GLU A 10 -9.84 3.77 -10.67
CA GLU A 10 -9.76 4.82 -11.68
C GLU A 10 -10.00 6.20 -11.08
N ALA A 11 -11.02 6.37 -10.23
CA ALA A 11 -11.29 7.62 -9.56
C ALA A 11 -10.12 8.05 -8.66
N TYR A 12 -9.60 7.14 -7.82
CA TYR A 12 -8.44 7.43 -6.99
C TYR A 12 -7.22 7.81 -7.83
N THR A 13 -6.90 7.03 -8.86
CA THR A 13 -5.75 7.33 -9.74
C THR A 13 -5.89 8.70 -10.39
N TYR A 14 -7.11 9.05 -10.84
CA TYR A 14 -7.38 10.34 -11.45
C TYR A 14 -7.23 11.51 -10.47
N PHE A 15 -7.75 11.38 -9.23
CA PHE A 15 -7.68 12.45 -8.23
C PHE A 15 -6.24 12.80 -7.81
N TRP A 16 -5.35 11.80 -7.77
CA TRP A 16 -3.99 11.96 -7.25
C TRP A 16 -2.91 12.06 -8.33
N LYS A 17 -3.28 11.91 -9.62
CA LYS A 17 -2.36 11.83 -10.76
C LYS A 17 -1.26 12.90 -10.77
N ASP A 18 -1.64 14.14 -10.47
CA ASP A 18 -0.76 15.31 -10.56
C ASP A 18 -0.51 15.92 -9.17
N TYR A 19 -0.82 15.18 -8.09
CA TYR A 19 -0.61 15.64 -6.73
C TYR A 19 0.83 15.37 -6.29
N GLU A 20 1.56 16.43 -5.92
CA GLU A 20 2.91 16.34 -5.36
C GLU A 20 2.89 16.77 -3.89
N PHE A 21 3.46 15.93 -3.03
CA PHE A 21 3.75 16.32 -1.65
C PHE A 21 5.03 17.15 -1.61
N ASN A 22 5.03 18.27 -0.90
CA ASN A 22 6.29 18.91 -0.53
C ASN A 22 6.99 18.08 0.57
N ASP A 23 8.31 18.23 0.69
CA ASP A 23 9.13 17.42 1.62
C ASP A 23 8.69 17.54 3.09
N LEU A 24 8.21 18.71 3.53
CA LEU A 24 7.74 18.89 4.90
C LEU A 24 6.48 18.07 5.15
N THR A 25 5.50 18.15 4.25
CA THR A 25 4.25 17.39 4.36
C THR A 25 4.49 15.90 4.19
N TRP A 26 5.39 15.50 3.29
CA TRP A 26 5.76 14.09 3.06
C TRP A 26 6.27 13.40 4.33
N ASN A 27 7.12 14.10 5.07
CA ASN A 27 7.75 13.59 6.30
C ASN A 27 6.99 13.96 7.58
N GLN A 28 5.80 14.57 7.46
CA GLN A 28 5.01 14.96 8.61
C GLN A 28 4.09 13.81 9.05
N SER A 29 4.13 13.49 10.34
CA SER A 29 3.12 12.65 11.00
C SER A 29 1.73 13.29 10.92
N TYR A 30 0.71 12.50 10.57
CA TYR A 30 -0.66 13.03 10.50
C TYR A 30 -1.25 13.40 11.87
N ALA A 31 -0.68 12.84 12.96
CA ALA A 31 -0.97 13.20 14.35
C ALA A 31 0.18 12.73 15.27
N GLU A 32 0.19 13.21 16.52
CA GLU A 32 1.20 12.81 17.51
C GLU A 32 1.22 11.28 17.72
N GLY A 33 2.43 10.71 17.68
CA GLY A 33 2.64 9.26 17.84
C GLY A 33 2.12 8.43 16.66
N LYS A 34 1.83 9.05 15.52
CA LYS A 34 1.36 8.38 14.30
C LYS A 34 2.38 8.47 13.17
N ALA A 35 2.22 7.57 12.21
CA ALA A 35 3.07 7.48 11.03
C ALA A 35 3.03 8.76 10.19
N THR A 36 4.13 9.04 9.49
CA THR A 36 4.21 10.06 8.45
C THR A 36 3.40 9.65 7.22
N ILE A 37 3.15 10.61 6.33
CA ILE A 37 2.54 10.32 5.03
C ILE A 37 3.40 9.33 4.23
N SER A 38 4.73 9.51 4.25
CA SER A 38 5.67 8.61 3.60
C SER A 38 5.60 7.18 4.13
N GLU A 39 5.54 7.01 5.45
CA GLU A 39 5.43 5.71 6.10
C GLU A 39 4.09 5.02 5.78
N ILE A 40 2.99 5.77 5.71
CA ILE A 40 1.67 5.22 5.35
C ILE A 40 1.69 4.73 3.90
N ILE A 41 2.17 5.55 2.97
CA ILE A 41 2.22 5.19 1.55
C ILE A 41 3.18 4.02 1.33
N GLY A 42 4.34 4.03 1.99
CA GLY A 42 5.30 2.92 1.94
C GLY A 42 4.72 1.62 2.49
N HIS A 43 4.01 1.67 3.61
CA HIS A 43 3.30 0.51 4.16
C HIS A 43 2.30 -0.09 3.17
N LEU A 44 1.44 0.75 2.57
CA LEU A 44 0.44 0.29 1.59
C LEU A 44 1.11 -0.30 0.35
N LEU A 45 2.13 0.37 -0.19
CA LEU A 45 2.84 -0.09 -1.37
C LEU A 45 3.52 -1.45 -1.14
N ASN A 46 4.17 -1.63 0.01
CA ASN A 46 4.84 -2.88 0.35
C ASN A 46 3.85 -4.05 0.46
N TRP A 47 2.68 -3.81 1.08
CA TRP A 47 1.61 -4.81 1.13
C TRP A 47 1.01 -5.12 -0.25
N ASP A 48 0.75 -4.11 -1.06
CA ASP A 48 0.23 -4.30 -2.43
C ASP A 48 1.20 -5.14 -3.26
N GLN A 49 2.51 -4.87 -3.18
CA GLN A 49 3.54 -5.66 -3.85
C GLN A 49 3.52 -7.13 -3.39
N TYR A 50 3.43 -7.38 -2.09
CA TYR A 50 3.36 -8.74 -1.56
C TYR A 50 2.09 -9.47 -2.02
N LEU A 51 0.94 -8.81 -1.93
CA LEU A 51 -0.34 -9.40 -2.33
C LEU A 51 -0.35 -9.77 -3.81
N ILE A 52 0.13 -8.89 -4.68
CA ILE A 52 0.15 -9.12 -6.13
C ILE A 52 1.14 -10.23 -6.49
N SER A 53 2.36 -10.21 -5.94
CA SER A 53 3.44 -11.11 -6.37
C SER A 53 3.43 -12.48 -5.68
N ASN A 54 2.89 -12.56 -4.46
CA ASN A 54 2.82 -13.79 -3.67
C ASN A 54 1.39 -14.33 -3.59
N VAL A 55 0.46 -13.57 -3.01
CA VAL A 55 -0.87 -14.09 -2.63
C VAL A 55 -1.73 -14.38 -3.85
N VAL A 56 -1.91 -13.41 -4.75
CA VAL A 56 -2.70 -13.60 -5.98
C VAL A 56 -2.12 -14.73 -6.83
N ARG A 57 -0.78 -14.81 -6.90
CA ARG A 57 -0.09 -15.89 -7.61
C ARG A 57 -0.37 -17.25 -6.97
N ALA A 58 -0.24 -17.38 -5.65
CA ALA A 58 -0.52 -18.62 -4.92
C ALA A 58 -1.96 -19.09 -5.15
N VAL A 59 -2.93 -18.18 -5.06
CA VAL A 59 -4.34 -18.48 -5.35
C VAL A 59 -4.54 -18.99 -6.77
N LYS A 60 -3.95 -18.31 -7.78
CA LYS A 60 -4.04 -18.74 -9.18
C LYS A 60 -3.42 -20.11 -9.43
N GLU A 61 -2.39 -20.47 -8.66
CA GLU A 61 -1.71 -21.76 -8.73
C GLU A 61 -2.37 -22.84 -7.85
N GLY A 62 -3.49 -22.53 -7.16
CA GLY A 62 -4.17 -23.47 -6.27
C GLY A 62 -3.38 -23.82 -5.00
N LYS A 63 -2.41 -22.96 -4.62
CA LYS A 63 -1.58 -23.12 -3.43
C LYS A 63 -2.21 -22.42 -2.22
N GLY A 64 -1.78 -22.82 -1.03
CA GLY A 64 -2.11 -22.13 0.21
C GLY A 64 -1.56 -20.69 0.23
N ILE A 65 -2.27 -19.80 0.91
CA ILE A 65 -1.81 -18.44 1.17
C ILE A 65 -1.02 -18.47 2.47
N GLU A 66 0.18 -17.90 2.43
CA GLU A 66 0.99 -17.62 3.61
C GLU A 66 1.22 -16.12 3.67
N PHE A 67 1.28 -15.59 4.88
CA PHE A 67 1.66 -14.20 5.12
C PHE A 67 2.95 -14.17 5.94
N PRO A 68 3.80 -13.14 5.77
CA PRO A 68 5.00 -12.98 6.57
C PRO A 68 4.63 -12.57 8.00
N ASP A 69 5.63 -12.47 8.88
CA ASP A 69 5.47 -11.76 10.14
C ASP A 69 5.12 -10.28 9.86
N PHE A 70 4.03 -9.81 10.46
CA PHE A 70 3.46 -8.50 10.12
C PHE A 70 4.35 -7.37 10.62
N ASP A 71 4.93 -7.48 11.81
CA ASP A 71 5.76 -6.41 12.37
C ASP A 71 7.03 -6.22 11.55
N SER A 72 7.67 -7.33 11.18
CA SER A 72 8.87 -7.30 10.34
C SER A 72 8.57 -6.76 8.94
N HIS A 73 7.44 -7.18 8.34
CA HIS A 73 7.04 -6.71 7.02
C HIS A 73 6.64 -5.22 7.04
N ASN A 74 5.91 -4.77 8.06
CA ASN A 74 5.53 -3.36 8.23
C ASN A 74 6.76 -2.48 8.37
N LYS A 75 7.76 -2.90 9.15
CA LYS A 75 9.04 -2.16 9.29
C LYS A 75 9.77 -1.99 7.97
N LEU A 76 9.73 -2.97 7.07
CA LEU A 76 10.34 -2.84 5.74
C LEU A 76 9.64 -1.75 4.92
N GLY A 77 8.30 -1.75 4.91
CA GLY A 77 7.51 -0.76 4.16
C GLY A 77 7.60 0.66 4.72
N MET A 78 7.82 0.82 6.02
CA MET A 78 7.92 2.14 6.67
C MET A 78 9.27 2.84 6.44
N ASN A 79 10.31 2.12 6.00
CA ASN A 79 11.66 2.68 5.81
C ASN A 79 12.04 2.86 4.32
N MET A 80 11.06 2.95 3.42
CA MET A 80 11.28 3.10 1.97
C MET A 80 11.47 4.56 1.54
#